data_AF-A0AAD9DCP9-F1
#
_entry.id   AF-A0AAD9DCP9-F1
#
_cell.length_a   1.000
_cell.length_b   1.000
_cell.length_c   1.000
_cell.angle_alpha   90.00
_cell.angle_beta   90.00
_cell.angle_gamma   90.00
#
_symmetry.space_group_name_H-M   'P 1'
#
loop_
_entity.id
_entity.type
_entity.pdbx_description
1 polymer ?
#
loop_
_entity_poly.entity_id
_entity_poly.type
_entity_poly.pdbx_seq_one_letter_code
_entity_poly.pdbx_strand_id
1 'polypeptide(L)'
;MLTNCTHITGVGLEPLRGSIIIEQIDLSLVAYHESPVLEPAPPISWVYVLPILDSIISQAGYELKMLDFPKHWHDSSDPIQFLDRYLHMWSNRFELTCLSTGCNEIVNEVELCCKCMNYYCDFCVTDDDERMIAYCNKCEKRYCYECVAIKDCRCCHQSYCSGHCDVSFHECCEGCGKICPECDTEERRCHRCKDRWCNDCGGEVSQKCSFCNIRLCNCCDTNFKYCENDSCLWNFCGDCLSNSKGCIKCNKCEKVWCDECADNYCGDGFYFPNGHPKIGNCDGCDCNVCFHCNDYWSDCGRCNGIYCDQCWGMT
;
A
#
# COMPACT_ATOMS: atom_id res chain seq x y z
N MET A 1 11.79 13.89 -33.10
CA MET A 1 11.20 12.86 -32.22
C MET A 1 10.89 11.63 -33.05
N LEU A 2 11.50 10.48 -32.76
CA LEU A 2 11.26 9.21 -33.46
C LEU A 2 10.29 8.35 -32.63
N THR A 3 9.03 8.76 -32.53
CA THR A 3 8.01 7.96 -31.82
C THR A 3 7.49 6.83 -32.69
N ASN A 4 7.16 5.70 -32.07
CA ASN A 4 6.53 4.55 -32.73
C ASN A 4 7.37 3.94 -33.88
N CYS A 5 8.69 4.15 -33.86
CA CYS A 5 9.60 3.57 -34.84
C CYS A 5 10.14 2.22 -34.32
N THR A 6 9.25 1.24 -34.17
CA THR A 6 9.52 -0.04 -33.50
C THR A 6 10.38 -1.02 -34.30
N HIS A 7 10.69 -0.74 -35.57
CA HIS A 7 11.53 -1.58 -36.43
C HIS A 7 12.94 -1.00 -36.69
N ILE A 8 13.36 0.00 -35.91
CA ILE A 8 14.70 0.58 -36.04
C ILE A 8 15.73 -0.34 -35.39
N THR A 9 16.75 -0.76 -36.15
CA THR A 9 17.89 -1.54 -35.63
C THR A 9 18.99 -0.67 -35.00
N GLY A 10 18.96 0.64 -35.27
CA GLY A 10 19.98 1.62 -34.91
C GLY A 10 20.79 2.13 -36.10
N VAL A 11 20.87 1.35 -37.19
CA VAL A 11 21.64 1.71 -38.40
C VAL A 11 21.17 3.03 -39.03
N GLY A 12 19.86 3.31 -38.96
CA GLY A 12 19.28 4.56 -39.46
C GLY A 12 19.74 5.83 -38.72
N LEU A 13 20.40 5.70 -37.57
CA LEU A 13 20.94 6.84 -36.81
C LEU A 13 22.32 7.28 -37.30
N GLU A 14 22.95 6.56 -38.23
CA GLU A 14 24.29 6.86 -38.74
C GLU A 14 24.46 8.33 -39.20
N PRO A 15 23.47 9.00 -39.84
CA PRO A 15 23.59 10.41 -40.19
C PRO A 15 23.78 11.38 -39.00
N LEU A 16 23.51 10.95 -37.77
CA LEU A 16 23.68 11.76 -36.56
C LEU A 16 25.12 11.71 -36.02
N ARG A 17 25.97 10.84 -36.58
CA ARG A 17 27.36 10.66 -36.13
C ARG A 17 28.11 12.00 -36.17
N GLY A 18 28.74 12.35 -35.04
CA GLY A 18 29.53 13.56 -34.90
C GLY A 18 28.72 14.85 -34.93
N SER A 19 27.39 14.76 -34.82
CA SER A 19 26.56 15.95 -34.74
C SER A 19 26.84 16.76 -33.48
N ILE A 20 26.96 18.07 -33.62
CA ILE A 20 27.14 19.01 -32.50
C ILE A 20 25.84 19.72 -32.12
N ILE A 21 24.82 19.70 -32.99
CA ILE A 21 23.60 20.51 -32.84
C ILE A 21 22.42 19.76 -32.20
N ILE A 22 22.55 18.44 -31.98
CA ILE A 22 21.45 17.64 -31.45
C ILE A 22 21.34 17.87 -29.95
N GLU A 23 20.18 18.36 -29.52
CA GLU A 23 19.89 18.60 -28.10
C GLU A 23 19.22 17.41 -27.40
N GLN A 24 18.50 16.57 -28.14
CA GLN A 24 17.71 15.48 -27.56
C GLN A 24 17.72 14.26 -28.47
N ILE A 25 17.95 13.10 -27.86
CA ILE A 25 17.76 11.80 -28.49
C ILE A 25 16.91 10.94 -27.55
N ASP A 26 15.66 10.71 -27.93
CA ASP A 26 14.79 9.78 -27.22
C ASP A 26 14.78 8.43 -27.96
N LEU A 27 15.40 7.40 -27.36
CA LEU A 27 15.42 6.03 -27.85
C LEU A 27 14.45 5.11 -27.09
N SER A 28 13.59 5.65 -26.21
CA SER A 28 12.58 4.84 -25.53
C SER A 28 11.57 4.22 -26.51
N LEU A 29 11.49 4.74 -27.73
CA LEU A 29 10.60 4.35 -28.85
C LEU A 29 9.10 4.47 -28.55
N VAL A 30 8.74 4.96 -27.38
CA VAL A 30 7.37 5.17 -26.93
C VAL A 30 7.02 6.65 -27.00
N ALA A 31 5.75 6.98 -27.24
CA ALA A 31 5.30 8.36 -27.17
C ALA A 31 5.35 8.87 -25.72
N TYR A 32 5.16 10.19 -25.55
CA TYR A 32 4.94 10.73 -24.21
C TYR A 32 3.74 10.05 -23.57
N HIS A 33 3.87 9.72 -22.28
CA HIS A 33 2.82 9.11 -21.45
C HIS A 33 2.48 7.65 -21.76
N GLU A 34 3.18 7.03 -22.70
CA GLU A 34 3.10 5.59 -22.93
C GLU A 34 4.06 4.83 -22.02
N SER A 35 3.73 3.59 -21.69
CA SER A 35 4.62 2.74 -20.90
C SER A 35 5.85 2.38 -21.72
N PRO A 36 7.07 2.47 -21.19
CA PRO A 36 8.30 2.13 -21.90
C PRO A 36 8.49 0.62 -22.11
N VAL A 37 7.58 -0.22 -21.59
CA VAL A 37 7.57 -1.67 -21.79
C VAL A 37 6.94 -1.98 -23.14
N LEU A 38 7.76 -2.47 -24.08
CA LEU A 38 7.35 -2.87 -25.42
C LEU A 38 7.40 -4.40 -25.54
N GLU A 39 6.31 -5.00 -26.01
CA GLU A 39 6.18 -6.44 -26.26
C GLU A 39 5.78 -6.69 -27.73
N PRO A 40 6.67 -7.27 -28.57
CA PRO A 40 8.02 -7.73 -28.25
C PRO A 40 9.01 -6.57 -28.05
N ALA A 41 10.15 -6.85 -27.41
CA ALA A 41 11.24 -5.88 -27.28
C ALA A 41 11.70 -5.38 -28.67
N PRO A 42 11.97 -4.07 -28.82
CA PRO A 42 12.33 -3.50 -30.11
C PRO A 42 13.71 -4.01 -30.58
N PRO A 43 13.92 -4.19 -31.90
CA PRO A 43 15.15 -4.75 -32.48
C PRO A 43 16.33 -3.76 -32.48
N ILE A 44 16.24 -2.66 -31.73
CA ILE A 44 17.29 -1.65 -31.64
C ILE A 44 18.47 -2.22 -30.88
N SER A 45 19.66 -2.20 -31.50
CA SER A 45 20.87 -2.77 -30.90
C SER A 45 21.83 -1.68 -30.45
N TRP A 46 22.25 -1.76 -29.19
CA TRP A 46 23.28 -0.86 -28.65
C TRP A 46 24.60 -0.93 -29.43
N VAL A 47 24.90 -2.07 -30.09
CA VAL A 47 26.11 -2.25 -30.89
C VAL A 47 26.19 -1.24 -32.04
N TYR A 48 25.04 -0.89 -32.64
CA TYR A 48 24.98 0.12 -33.70
C TYR A 48 24.84 1.54 -33.14
N VAL A 49 24.09 1.70 -32.05
CA VAL A 49 23.73 3.03 -31.53
C VAL A 49 24.83 3.65 -30.69
N LEU A 50 25.47 2.91 -29.78
CA LEU A 50 26.47 3.46 -28.87
C LEU A 50 27.65 4.11 -29.60
N PRO A 51 28.22 3.54 -30.69
CA PRO A 51 29.29 4.22 -31.44
C PRO A 51 28.88 5.56 -32.06
N ILE A 52 27.60 5.76 -32.35
CA ILE A 52 27.07 7.02 -32.89
C ILE A 52 26.95 8.04 -31.76
N LEU A 53 26.35 7.64 -30.63
CA LEU A 53 26.24 8.49 -29.44
C LEU A 53 27.62 8.88 -28.90
N ASP A 54 28.56 7.94 -28.87
CA ASP A 54 29.94 8.17 -28.43
C ASP A 54 30.63 9.22 -29.30
N SER A 55 30.38 9.16 -30.61
CA SER A 55 30.88 10.14 -31.57
C SER A 55 30.29 11.54 -31.37
N ILE A 56 29.06 11.67 -30.88
CA ILE A 56 28.39 12.95 -30.57
C ILE A 56 29.02 13.56 -29.31
N ILE A 57 29.10 12.78 -28.22
CA ILE A 57 29.63 13.26 -26.94
C ILE A 57 31.15 13.52 -26.97
N SER A 58 31.86 12.97 -27.95
CA SER A 58 33.29 13.20 -28.15
C SER A 58 33.61 14.51 -28.88
N GLN A 59 32.62 15.20 -29.46
CA GLN A 59 32.88 16.47 -30.15
C GLN A 59 33.14 17.61 -29.16
N ALA A 60 33.80 18.68 -29.59
CA ALA A 60 33.80 19.93 -28.84
C ALA A 60 32.50 20.70 -29.16
N GLY A 61 31.84 21.25 -28.14
CA GLY A 61 30.64 22.07 -28.32
C GLY A 61 29.38 21.29 -28.74
N TYR A 62 29.24 20.04 -28.31
CA TYR A 62 27.98 19.32 -28.47
C TYR A 62 26.87 19.95 -27.60
N GLU A 63 25.63 19.89 -28.09
CA GLU A 63 24.46 20.45 -27.41
C GLU A 63 23.53 19.39 -26.75
N LEU A 64 23.92 18.11 -26.71
CA LEU A 64 23.05 16.98 -26.29
C LEU A 64 22.59 17.04 -24.82
N LYS A 65 21.42 17.59 -24.51
CA LYS A 65 20.90 17.77 -23.14
C LYS A 65 20.27 16.50 -22.56
N MET A 66 19.57 15.72 -23.39
CA MET A 66 18.83 14.53 -22.94
C MET A 66 19.04 13.34 -23.87
N LEU A 67 19.22 12.18 -23.24
CA LEU A 67 19.36 10.90 -23.90
C LEU A 67 18.55 9.86 -23.10
N ASP A 68 17.44 9.40 -23.67
CA ASP A 68 16.63 8.34 -23.08
C ASP A 68 16.93 7.02 -23.79
N PHE A 69 17.14 5.95 -23.04
CA PHE A 69 17.41 4.62 -23.57
C PHE A 69 16.15 3.74 -23.59
N PRO A 70 16.12 2.69 -24.45
CA PRO A 70 15.12 1.65 -24.34
C PRO A 70 15.19 0.97 -22.96
N LYS A 71 14.04 0.70 -22.34
CA LYS A 71 13.98 0.09 -21.00
C LYS A 71 14.75 -1.24 -20.89
N HIS A 72 14.68 -2.08 -21.91
CA HIS A 72 15.39 -3.37 -21.92
C HIS A 72 16.93 -3.24 -21.95
N TRP A 73 17.50 -2.06 -22.22
CA TRP A 73 18.95 -1.84 -22.08
C TRP A 73 19.36 -1.60 -20.64
N HIS A 74 18.45 -1.16 -19.77
CA HIS A 74 18.75 -0.85 -18.37
C HIS A 74 19.13 -2.10 -17.56
N ASP A 75 18.65 -3.27 -17.97
CA ASP A 75 18.97 -4.55 -17.33
C ASP A 75 20.30 -5.17 -17.83
N SER A 76 20.95 -4.53 -18.82
CA SER A 76 22.18 -5.03 -19.43
C SER A 76 23.42 -4.30 -18.88
N SER A 77 24.53 -5.03 -18.73
CA SER A 77 25.82 -4.44 -18.33
C SER A 77 26.55 -3.73 -19.47
N ASP A 78 26.10 -3.93 -20.70
CA ASP A 78 26.84 -3.53 -21.90
C ASP A 78 26.92 -2.01 -22.14
N PRO A 79 25.88 -1.20 -21.91
CA PRO A 79 25.97 0.24 -22.08
C PRO A 79 26.70 0.98 -20.93
N ILE A 80 27.13 0.29 -19.87
CA ILE A 80 27.73 0.92 -18.67
C ILE A 80 28.91 1.83 -19.04
N GLN A 81 29.83 1.38 -19.90
CA GLN A 81 30.99 2.18 -20.27
C GLN A 81 30.61 3.49 -20.99
N PHE A 82 29.56 3.45 -21.81
CA PHE A 82 29.04 4.65 -22.45
C PHE A 82 28.35 5.55 -21.42
N LEU A 83 27.53 4.97 -20.54
CA LEU A 83 26.82 5.71 -19.48
C LEU A 83 27.81 6.46 -18.58
N ASP A 84 28.92 5.85 -18.18
CA ASP A 84 29.95 6.52 -17.39
C ASP A 84 30.53 7.75 -18.12
N ARG A 85 30.81 7.62 -19.43
CA ARG A 85 31.30 8.75 -20.24
C ARG A 85 30.25 9.83 -20.42
N TYR A 86 29.00 9.43 -20.65
CA TYR A 86 27.88 10.34 -20.78
C TYR A 86 27.61 11.09 -19.47
N LEU A 87 27.62 10.41 -18.32
CA LEU A 87 27.49 11.03 -17.00
C LEU A 87 28.66 11.97 -16.71
N HIS A 88 29.90 11.56 -16.99
CA HIS A 88 31.08 12.41 -16.82
C HIS A 88 31.02 13.66 -17.71
N MET A 89 30.62 13.48 -18.98
CA MET A 89 30.36 14.57 -19.92
C MET A 89 29.35 15.55 -19.33
N TRP A 90 28.27 15.03 -18.77
CA TRP A 90 27.18 15.82 -18.22
C TRP A 90 27.58 16.57 -16.95
N SER A 91 28.35 15.95 -16.05
CA SER A 91 28.92 16.61 -14.86
C SER A 91 29.88 17.76 -15.19
N ASN A 92 30.53 17.73 -16.37
CA ASN A 92 31.45 18.78 -16.81
C ASN A 92 30.74 19.96 -17.51
N ARG A 93 29.43 19.87 -17.76
CA ARG A 93 28.73 20.70 -18.74
C ARG A 93 28.05 21.97 -18.17
N PHE A 94 28.74 22.71 -17.30
CA PHE A 94 28.35 24.02 -16.74
C PHE A 94 27.54 24.01 -15.44
N GLU A 95 27.62 25.14 -14.74
CA GLU A 95 26.74 25.59 -13.66
C GLU A 95 25.29 25.65 -14.18
N LEU A 96 24.59 24.52 -14.16
CA LEU A 96 23.17 24.49 -14.42
C LEU A 96 22.46 25.25 -13.29
N THR A 97 21.65 26.23 -13.65
CA THR A 97 20.81 26.99 -12.71
C THR A 97 19.40 26.41 -12.69
N CYS A 98 18.82 26.19 -11.51
CA CYS A 98 17.40 25.80 -11.39
C CYS A 98 16.55 26.88 -12.08
N LEU A 99 15.62 26.50 -12.94
CA LEU A 99 14.69 27.47 -13.54
C LEU A 99 13.61 27.93 -12.54
N SER A 100 13.54 27.31 -11.36
CA SER A 100 12.61 27.73 -10.32
C SER A 100 12.97 29.13 -9.84
N THR A 101 12.00 30.04 -9.91
CA THR A 101 12.14 31.41 -9.40
C THR A 101 12.59 31.38 -7.95
N GLY A 102 13.75 31.98 -7.66
CA GLY A 102 14.30 32.07 -6.30
C GLY A 102 15.32 30.99 -5.93
N CYS A 103 15.50 29.96 -6.75
CA CYS A 103 16.56 28.98 -6.53
C CYS A 103 17.82 29.35 -7.34
N ASN A 104 18.74 30.08 -6.70
CA ASN A 104 20.05 30.43 -7.27
C ASN A 104 21.13 29.41 -6.94
N GLU A 105 20.75 28.19 -6.54
CA GLU A 105 21.73 27.17 -6.15
C GLU A 105 22.32 26.48 -7.38
N ILE A 106 23.62 26.22 -7.34
CA ILE A 106 24.29 25.35 -8.31
C ILE A 106 23.83 23.94 -8.02
N VAL A 107 23.21 23.31 -9.01
CA VAL A 107 22.53 22.03 -8.81
C VAL A 107 23.51 20.89 -9.11
N ASN A 108 23.85 20.09 -8.10
CA ASN A 108 24.66 18.89 -8.30
C ASN A 108 23.85 17.73 -8.92
N GLU A 109 22.54 17.74 -8.74
CA GLU A 109 21.59 16.75 -9.27
C GLU A 109 20.41 17.48 -9.91
N VAL A 110 20.50 17.77 -11.21
CA VAL A 110 19.35 18.34 -11.95
C VAL A 110 18.46 17.24 -12.47
N GLU A 111 17.16 17.52 -12.44
CA GLU A 111 16.17 16.71 -13.14
C GLU A 111 15.64 17.50 -14.34
N LEU A 112 15.56 16.87 -15.51
CA LEU A 112 14.93 17.47 -16.69
C LEU A 112 13.46 17.12 -16.76
N CYS A 113 12.62 18.13 -17.01
CA CYS A 113 11.27 17.88 -17.49
C CYS A 113 11.34 17.37 -18.94
N CYS A 114 10.84 16.16 -19.19
CA CYS A 114 10.93 15.55 -20.52
C CYS A 114 10.10 16.27 -21.60
N LYS A 115 9.20 17.19 -21.23
CA LYS A 115 8.35 17.94 -22.17
C LYS A 115 8.94 19.31 -22.55
N CYS A 116 9.36 20.11 -21.57
CA CYS A 116 9.91 21.45 -21.82
C CYS A 116 11.44 21.51 -21.83
N MET A 117 12.13 20.44 -21.43
CA MET A 117 13.59 20.35 -21.37
C MET A 117 14.25 21.35 -20.41
N ASN A 118 13.46 21.90 -19.48
CA ASN A 118 13.97 22.76 -18.41
C ASN A 118 14.51 21.93 -17.25
N TYR A 119 15.51 22.49 -16.56
CA TYR A 119 16.18 21.90 -15.40
C TYR A 119 15.54 22.37 -14.10
N TYR A 120 15.34 21.44 -13.18
CA TYR A 120 14.80 21.68 -11.84
C TYR A 120 15.73 21.01 -10.80
N CYS A 121 15.95 21.66 -9.65
CA CYS A 121 16.55 20.98 -8.49
C CYS A 121 15.53 20.04 -7.86
N ASP A 122 16.01 18.96 -7.25
CA ASP A 122 15.18 18.08 -6.42
C ASP A 122 14.57 18.82 -5.20
N PHE A 123 15.23 19.89 -4.72
CA PHE A 123 14.75 20.71 -3.60
C PHE A 123 13.87 21.90 -4.00
N CYS A 124 13.70 22.16 -5.31
CA CYS A 124 12.82 23.23 -5.76
C CYS A 124 11.36 22.77 -5.49
N VAL A 125 10.68 23.38 -4.51
CA VAL A 125 9.25 23.17 -4.19
C VAL A 125 8.42 24.41 -4.53
N THR A 126 7.13 24.22 -4.80
CA THR A 126 6.16 25.30 -4.95
C THR A 126 5.85 25.94 -3.59
N ASP A 127 5.09 27.04 -3.59
CA ASP A 127 4.57 27.68 -2.36
C ASP A 127 3.69 26.74 -1.51
N ASP A 128 3.19 25.64 -2.11
CA ASP A 128 2.35 24.62 -1.46
C ASP A 128 3.16 23.38 -1.03
N ASP A 129 4.49 23.49 -0.93
CA ASP A 129 5.43 22.39 -0.61
C ASP A 129 5.39 21.22 -1.63
N GLU A 130 4.88 21.45 -2.85
CA GLU A 130 4.87 20.42 -3.90
C GLU A 130 6.18 20.45 -4.70
N ARG A 131 6.73 19.27 -5.02
CA ARG A 131 7.94 19.20 -5.87
C ARG A 131 7.67 19.81 -7.24
N MET A 132 8.55 20.69 -7.70
CA MET A 132 8.42 21.34 -9.02
C MET A 132 8.46 20.34 -10.18
N ILE A 133 9.07 19.17 -9.96
CA ILE A 133 9.16 18.07 -10.90
C ILE A 133 8.69 16.78 -10.24
N ALA A 134 7.90 15.99 -10.95
CA ALA A 134 7.41 14.71 -10.47
C ALA A 134 7.68 13.60 -11.49
N TYR A 135 7.94 12.41 -10.97
CA TYR A 135 8.13 11.20 -11.75
C TYR A 135 6.79 10.50 -11.98
N CYS A 136 6.51 10.08 -13.21
CA CYS A 136 5.34 9.26 -13.51
C CYS A 136 5.73 7.78 -13.52
N ASN A 137 5.14 6.96 -12.65
CA ASN A 137 5.42 5.54 -12.54
C ASN A 137 4.96 4.71 -13.76
N LYS A 138 4.00 5.20 -14.55
CA LYS A 138 3.50 4.47 -15.74
C LYS A 138 4.37 4.65 -16.97
N CYS A 139 4.75 5.90 -17.29
CA CYS A 139 5.61 6.18 -18.44
C CYS A 139 7.09 6.33 -18.09
N GLU A 140 7.43 6.27 -16.80
CA GLU A 140 8.80 6.34 -16.27
C GLU A 140 9.55 7.62 -16.66
N LYS A 141 8.82 8.71 -16.87
CA LYS A 141 9.37 10.03 -17.23
C LYS A 141 9.07 11.07 -16.17
N ARG A 142 9.92 12.09 -16.09
CA ARG A 142 9.78 13.23 -15.17
C ARG A 142 9.17 14.43 -15.88
N TYR A 143 8.27 15.13 -15.19
CA TYR A 143 7.55 16.28 -15.71
C TYR A 143 7.45 17.37 -14.67
N CYS A 144 7.59 18.62 -15.09
CA CYS A 144 7.20 19.74 -14.23
C CYS A 144 5.69 19.92 -14.17
N TYR A 145 5.20 20.50 -13.08
CA TYR A 145 3.76 20.72 -12.83
C TYR A 145 3.09 21.57 -13.93
N GLU A 146 3.82 22.52 -14.54
CA GLU A 146 3.32 23.35 -15.64
C GLU A 146 3.09 22.53 -16.93
N CYS A 147 3.91 21.51 -17.14
CA CYS A 147 3.88 20.71 -18.35
C CYS A 147 2.77 19.67 -18.32
N VAL A 148 2.60 19.02 -17.16
CA VAL A 148 1.72 17.87 -16.96
C VAL A 148 1.26 17.83 -15.51
N ALA A 149 -0.05 17.84 -15.29
CA ALA A 149 -0.60 17.60 -13.96
C ALA A 149 -0.32 16.15 -13.54
N ILE A 150 0.16 15.96 -12.31
CA ILE A 150 0.47 14.65 -11.74
C ILE A 150 -0.58 14.32 -10.68
N LYS A 151 -0.94 13.04 -10.60
CA LYS A 151 -1.86 12.51 -9.60
C LYS A 151 -1.17 11.41 -8.82
N ASP A 152 -1.22 11.52 -7.50
CA ASP A 152 -0.68 10.51 -6.62
C ASP A 152 -1.76 9.51 -6.20
N CYS A 153 -1.41 8.24 -6.28
CA CYS A 153 -2.19 7.17 -5.72
C CYS A 153 -1.94 7.14 -4.21
N ARG A 154 -2.96 7.43 -3.42
CA ARG A 154 -2.90 7.38 -1.95
C ARG A 154 -2.66 5.98 -1.38
N CYS A 155 -2.77 4.94 -2.20
CA CYS A 155 -2.56 3.57 -1.78
C CYS A 155 -1.12 3.09 -1.96
N CYS A 156 -0.52 3.29 -3.13
CA CYS A 156 0.85 2.85 -3.40
C CYS A 156 1.88 4.00 -3.36
N HIS A 157 1.42 5.24 -3.12
CA HIS A 157 2.22 6.46 -3.20
C HIS A 157 2.94 6.64 -4.55
N GLN A 158 2.45 5.97 -5.60
CA GLN A 158 2.93 6.16 -6.97
C GLN A 158 2.22 7.33 -7.63
N SER A 159 2.96 8.02 -8.49
CA SER A 159 2.55 9.24 -9.17
C SER A 159 2.32 8.98 -10.65
N TYR A 160 1.30 9.59 -11.25
CA TYR A 160 0.90 9.33 -12.63
C TYR A 160 0.49 10.60 -13.37
N CYS A 161 0.84 10.72 -14.65
CA CYS A 161 0.38 11.84 -15.49
C CYS A 161 -1.14 11.84 -15.63
N SER A 162 -1.79 12.89 -15.16
CA SER A 162 -3.23 13.10 -15.29
C SER A 162 -3.61 13.30 -16.76
N GLY A 163 -4.59 12.52 -17.23
CA GLY A 163 -5.21 12.68 -18.55
C GLY A 163 -4.44 12.06 -19.73
N HIS A 164 -3.19 11.62 -19.53
CA HIS A 164 -2.38 11.09 -20.63
C HIS A 164 -1.97 9.63 -20.46
N CYS A 165 -1.60 9.22 -19.24
CA CYS A 165 -1.21 7.84 -18.98
C CYS A 165 -2.42 6.88 -18.92
N ASP A 166 -3.61 7.29 -19.37
CA ASP A 166 -4.86 6.50 -19.31
C ASP A 166 -5.05 5.74 -17.98
N VAL A 167 -4.76 6.42 -16.87
CA VAL A 167 -4.94 5.87 -15.53
C VAL A 167 -6.26 6.41 -15.01
N SER A 168 -7.28 5.56 -15.03
CA SER A 168 -8.58 5.87 -14.45
C SER A 168 -8.50 5.80 -12.92
N PHE A 169 -8.20 6.93 -12.30
CA PHE A 169 -8.22 7.03 -10.85
C PHE A 169 -9.65 6.92 -10.33
N HIS A 170 -9.80 6.16 -9.25
CA HIS A 170 -11.03 6.08 -8.51
C HIS A 170 -10.90 6.88 -7.21
N GLU A 171 -11.98 7.51 -6.77
CA GLU A 171 -12.00 8.18 -5.47
C GLU A 171 -11.99 7.11 -4.35
N CYS A 172 -11.16 7.29 -3.30
CA CYS A 172 -11.38 6.61 -2.02
C CYS A 172 -12.65 7.19 -1.37
N CYS A 173 -12.99 6.74 -0.15
CA CYS A 173 -13.91 7.44 0.75
C CYS A 173 -13.78 8.97 0.68
N GLU A 174 -14.89 9.64 0.98
CA GLU A 174 -14.99 11.09 0.98
C GLU A 174 -13.82 11.72 1.75
N GLY A 175 -13.02 12.54 1.05
CA GLY A 175 -11.89 13.27 1.62
C GLY A 175 -10.55 12.53 1.64
N CYS A 176 -10.51 11.25 1.26
CA CYS A 176 -9.33 10.42 1.44
C CYS A 176 -8.42 10.31 0.17
N GLY A 177 -8.75 11.08 -0.87
CA GLY A 177 -8.00 11.17 -2.12
C GLY A 177 -8.33 10.09 -3.16
N LYS A 178 -7.39 9.81 -4.07
CA LYS A 178 -7.61 8.95 -5.25
C LYS A 178 -6.68 7.73 -5.23
N ILE A 179 -7.16 6.61 -5.77
CA ILE A 179 -6.41 5.37 -5.95
C ILE A 179 -6.27 5.00 -7.43
N CYS A 180 -5.13 4.44 -7.81
CA CYS A 180 -4.90 3.96 -9.17
C CYS A 180 -5.62 2.61 -9.42
N PRO A 181 -5.85 2.22 -10.69
CA PRO A 181 -6.47 0.95 -11.05
C PRO A 181 -5.78 -0.29 -10.48
N GLU A 182 -4.45 -0.30 -10.40
CA GLU A 182 -3.69 -1.42 -9.84
C GLU A 182 -3.95 -1.60 -8.34
N CYS A 183 -4.27 -0.49 -7.66
CA CYS A 183 -4.68 -0.49 -6.25
C CYS A 183 -6.18 -0.69 -6.07
N ASP A 184 -6.97 -0.71 -7.13
CA ASP A 184 -8.41 -0.97 -7.06
C ASP A 184 -8.69 -2.47 -7.14
N THR A 185 -8.31 -3.19 -6.09
CA THR A 185 -8.59 -4.63 -5.97
C THR A 185 -9.93 -4.87 -5.26
N GLU A 186 -10.58 -6.01 -5.50
CA GLU A 186 -11.81 -6.39 -4.76
C GLU A 186 -11.56 -6.53 -3.25
N GLU A 187 -10.35 -6.92 -2.85
CA GLU A 187 -9.92 -6.94 -1.44
C GLU A 187 -9.92 -5.55 -0.80
N ARG A 188 -9.92 -4.51 -1.64
CA ARG A 188 -9.91 -3.10 -1.24
C ARG A 188 -11.29 -2.44 -1.25
N ARG A 189 -12.36 -3.25 -1.28
CA ARG A 189 -13.74 -2.77 -1.23
C ARG A 189 -14.43 -3.21 0.05
N CYS A 190 -15.16 -2.30 0.66
CA CYS A 190 -16.06 -2.64 1.76
C CYS A 190 -17.12 -3.62 1.26
N HIS A 191 -17.29 -4.75 1.93
CA HIS A 191 -18.26 -5.75 1.49
C HIS A 191 -19.70 -5.21 1.47
N ARG A 192 -20.03 -4.28 2.37
CA ARG A 192 -21.39 -3.76 2.56
C ARG A 192 -21.72 -2.59 1.64
N CYS A 193 -21.00 -1.47 1.73
CA CYS A 193 -21.28 -0.29 0.89
C CYS A 193 -20.60 -0.35 -0.48
N LYS A 194 -19.68 -1.29 -0.71
CA LYS A 194 -18.83 -1.38 -1.91
C LYS A 194 -17.88 -0.20 -2.12
N ASP A 195 -17.83 0.75 -1.18
CA ASP A 195 -16.86 1.85 -1.20
C ASP A 195 -15.43 1.33 -1.11
N ARG A 196 -14.52 2.11 -1.70
CA ARG A 196 -13.10 1.80 -1.81
C ARG A 196 -12.36 2.42 -0.63
N TRP A 197 -11.35 1.72 -0.13
CA TRP A 197 -10.42 2.29 0.84
C TRP A 197 -8.98 2.40 0.32
N CYS A 198 -8.26 3.39 0.80
CA CYS A 198 -6.82 3.60 0.63
C CYS A 198 -6.16 3.50 2.00
N ASN A 199 -4.83 3.47 2.04
CA ASN A 199 -4.10 3.28 3.30
C ASN A 199 -4.28 4.49 4.25
N ASP A 200 -4.51 5.69 3.69
CA ASP A 200 -4.78 6.91 4.45
C ASP A 200 -6.22 6.98 4.97
N CYS A 201 -7.13 6.12 4.46
CA CYS A 201 -8.52 5.99 4.92
C CYS A 201 -8.60 5.33 6.35
N GLY A 202 -7.48 5.36 7.10
CA GLY A 202 -7.29 4.76 8.41
C GLY A 202 -6.75 3.34 8.30
N GLY A 203 -5.49 3.17 7.90
CA GLY A 203 -4.76 1.89 7.77
C GLY A 203 -4.81 0.94 8.98
N GLU A 204 -5.49 1.30 10.06
CA GLU A 204 -5.76 0.46 11.23
C GLU A 204 -7.16 -0.16 11.29
N VAL A 205 -8.13 0.19 10.44
CA VAL A 205 -9.53 -0.21 10.72
C VAL A 205 -10.29 -0.72 9.48
N SER A 206 -9.57 -1.41 8.60
CA SER A 206 -10.17 -2.58 7.95
C SER A 206 -10.46 -3.66 8.97
N GLN A 207 -11.59 -3.59 9.66
CA GLN A 207 -11.96 -4.70 10.51
C GLN A 207 -12.34 -5.88 9.62
N LYS A 208 -11.47 -6.89 9.63
CA LYS A 208 -11.78 -8.20 9.09
C LYS A 208 -12.53 -8.95 10.18
N CYS A 209 -13.78 -9.32 9.92
CA CYS A 209 -14.51 -10.16 10.86
C CYS A 209 -13.77 -11.49 11.04
N SER A 210 -13.45 -11.84 12.28
CA SER A 210 -12.71 -13.06 12.61
C SER A 210 -13.45 -14.33 12.17
N PHE A 211 -14.79 -14.26 12.08
CA PHE A 211 -15.63 -15.40 11.72
C PHE A 211 -15.82 -15.56 10.21
N CYS A 212 -16.34 -14.53 9.52
CA CYS A 212 -16.66 -14.64 8.09
C CYS A 212 -15.55 -14.12 7.17
N ASN A 213 -14.44 -13.61 7.72
CA ASN A 213 -13.33 -13.00 6.99
C ASN A 213 -13.71 -11.80 6.10
N ILE A 214 -14.93 -11.28 6.24
CA ILE A 214 -15.42 -10.11 5.51
C ILE A 214 -14.78 -8.84 6.08
N ARG A 215 -14.40 -7.94 5.17
CA ARG A 215 -13.84 -6.62 5.46
C ARG A 215 -14.91 -5.53 5.33
N LEU A 216 -15.06 -4.68 6.34
CA LEU A 216 -15.93 -3.49 6.29
C LEU A 216 -15.11 -2.22 6.54
N CYS A 217 -15.49 -1.12 5.88
CA CYS A 217 -14.93 0.21 6.14
C CYS A 217 -15.52 0.82 7.41
N ASN A 218 -14.86 1.84 7.98
CA ASN A 218 -15.30 2.56 9.18
C ASN A 218 -16.74 3.09 9.13
N CYS A 219 -17.19 3.55 7.96
CA CYS A 219 -18.58 3.99 7.78
C CYS A 219 -19.60 2.84 7.92
N CYS A 220 -19.17 1.61 7.60
CA CYS A 220 -19.94 0.37 7.80
C CYS A 220 -19.61 -0.36 9.11
N ASP A 221 -18.56 0.08 9.81
CA ASP A 221 -17.95 -0.52 11.02
C ASP A 221 -18.70 -0.21 12.30
N THR A 222 -19.74 0.63 12.25
CA THR A 222 -20.59 0.96 13.42
C THR A 222 -21.19 -0.28 14.11
N ASN A 223 -21.13 -1.45 13.46
CA ASN A 223 -21.62 -2.72 13.98
C ASN A 223 -20.52 -3.73 14.34
N PHE A 224 -19.23 -3.40 14.29
CA PHE A 224 -18.22 -4.29 14.82
C PHE A 224 -18.27 -4.31 16.35
N LYS A 225 -18.27 -5.51 16.91
CA LYS A 225 -18.12 -5.73 18.35
C LYS A 225 -16.85 -6.52 18.58
N TYR A 226 -16.05 -6.05 19.51
CA TYR A 226 -14.88 -6.75 20.01
C TYR A 226 -15.31 -7.67 21.15
N CYS A 227 -14.65 -8.81 21.26
CA CYS A 227 -14.78 -9.63 22.46
C CYS A 227 -14.25 -8.85 23.66
N GLU A 228 -15.00 -8.76 24.75
CA GLU A 228 -14.60 -7.97 25.94
C GLU A 228 -13.57 -8.67 26.86
N ASN A 229 -13.00 -9.77 26.41
CA ASN A 229 -11.87 -10.37 27.10
C ASN A 229 -10.60 -9.68 26.60
N ASP A 230 -9.83 -9.03 27.48
CA ASP A 230 -8.59 -8.32 27.13
C ASP A 230 -7.56 -9.23 26.42
N SER A 231 -7.70 -10.56 26.55
CA SER A 231 -6.86 -11.55 25.86
C SER A 231 -7.40 -12.01 24.49
N CYS A 232 -8.64 -11.65 24.14
CA CYS A 232 -9.29 -12.07 22.90
C CYS A 232 -9.34 -10.92 21.89
N LEU A 233 -8.53 -11.03 20.85
CA LEU A 233 -8.47 -10.05 19.75
C LEU A 233 -9.54 -10.27 18.68
N TRP A 234 -10.60 -11.02 18.98
CA TRP A 234 -11.64 -11.35 18.00
C TRP A 234 -12.64 -10.20 17.86
N ASN A 235 -13.00 -9.94 16.62
CA ASN A 235 -13.91 -8.88 16.22
C ASN A 235 -14.96 -9.43 15.23
N PHE A 236 -16.21 -9.06 15.45
CA PHE A 236 -17.34 -9.64 14.74
C PHE A 236 -18.15 -8.57 14.05
N CYS A 237 -18.48 -8.79 12.77
CA CYS A 237 -19.39 -7.90 12.07
C CYS A 237 -20.84 -8.11 12.55
N GLY A 238 -21.70 -7.09 12.34
CA GLY A 238 -23.11 -7.12 12.73
C GLY A 238 -23.89 -8.34 12.20
N ASP A 239 -23.55 -8.84 11.01
CA ASP A 239 -24.22 -9.99 10.42
C ASP A 239 -23.86 -11.31 11.13
N CYS A 240 -22.62 -11.45 11.60
CA CYS A 240 -22.20 -12.62 12.38
C CYS A 240 -22.82 -12.60 13.78
N LEU A 241 -22.89 -11.42 14.39
CA LEU A 241 -23.55 -11.22 15.68
C LEU A 241 -25.04 -11.58 15.63
N SER A 242 -25.73 -11.17 14.57
CA SER A 242 -27.18 -11.38 14.41
C SER A 242 -27.56 -12.84 14.17
N ASN A 243 -26.62 -13.65 13.63
CA ASN A 243 -26.85 -15.06 13.31
C ASN A 243 -26.31 -16.03 14.37
N SER A 244 -25.83 -15.52 15.52
CA SER A 244 -25.30 -16.32 16.65
C SER A 244 -24.25 -17.36 16.26
N LYS A 245 -23.47 -17.11 15.21
CA LYS A 245 -22.39 -18.02 14.82
C LYS A 245 -21.10 -17.63 15.54
N GLY A 246 -20.72 -18.41 16.56
CA GLY A 246 -19.44 -18.23 17.25
C GLY A 246 -19.39 -17.10 18.29
N CYS A 247 -20.54 -16.46 18.59
CA CYS A 247 -20.62 -15.33 19.51
C CYS A 247 -21.86 -15.42 20.40
N ILE A 248 -21.69 -15.07 21.67
CA ILE A 248 -22.77 -14.95 22.65
C ILE A 248 -22.87 -13.48 23.08
N LYS A 249 -23.99 -12.84 22.73
CA LYS A 249 -24.34 -11.52 23.27
C LYS A 249 -25.12 -11.70 24.57
N CYS A 250 -24.63 -11.08 25.65
CA CYS A 250 -25.37 -11.07 26.90
C CYS A 250 -26.53 -10.08 26.83
N ASN A 251 -27.77 -10.54 27.00
CA ASN A 251 -28.95 -9.67 26.93
C ASN A 251 -29.06 -8.67 28.10
N LYS A 252 -28.33 -8.91 29.20
CA LYS A 252 -28.41 -8.08 30.42
C LYS A 252 -27.46 -6.89 30.37
N CYS A 253 -26.23 -7.09 29.88
CA CYS A 253 -25.20 -6.04 29.82
C CYS A 253 -24.79 -5.68 28.38
N GLU A 254 -25.42 -6.29 27.38
CA GLU A 254 -25.14 -6.13 25.95
C GLU A 254 -23.72 -6.49 25.47
N LYS A 255 -22.88 -7.01 26.37
CA LYS A 255 -21.51 -7.44 26.10
C LYS A 255 -21.49 -8.63 25.15
N VAL A 256 -20.49 -8.69 24.28
CA VAL A 256 -20.32 -9.78 23.30
C VAL A 256 -19.08 -10.59 23.67
N TRP A 257 -19.22 -11.91 23.66
CA TRP A 257 -18.15 -12.86 23.91
C TRP A 257 -18.02 -13.81 22.73
N CYS A 258 -16.80 -14.23 22.43
CA CYS A 258 -16.57 -15.39 21.57
C CYS A 258 -17.07 -16.65 22.28
N ASP A 259 -17.50 -17.69 21.56
CA ASP A 259 -17.96 -18.96 22.18
C ASP A 259 -16.92 -19.53 23.16
N GLU A 260 -15.62 -19.41 22.84
CA GLU A 260 -14.51 -19.87 23.71
C GLU A 260 -14.32 -18.99 24.96
N CYS A 261 -14.77 -17.74 24.90
CA CYS A 261 -14.57 -16.72 25.92
C CYS A 261 -15.76 -16.63 26.90
N ALA A 262 -16.94 -17.07 26.46
CA ALA A 262 -18.20 -16.92 27.18
C ALA A 262 -18.27 -17.78 28.45
N ASP A 263 -17.53 -18.89 28.51
CA ASP A 263 -17.59 -19.88 29.60
C ASP A 263 -17.19 -19.31 30.98
N ASN A 264 -16.53 -18.14 31.04
CA ASN A 264 -15.92 -17.63 32.29
C ASN A 264 -16.53 -16.33 32.85
N TYR A 265 -17.42 -15.61 32.14
CA TYR A 265 -17.64 -14.19 32.46
C TYR A 265 -19.09 -13.70 32.63
N CYS A 266 -20.10 -14.53 32.40
CA CYS A 266 -21.47 -14.18 32.77
C CYS A 266 -21.91 -14.97 33.99
N GLY A 267 -21.66 -14.40 35.17
CA GLY A 267 -22.25 -14.86 36.43
C GLY A 267 -23.77 -14.95 36.30
N ASP A 268 -24.29 -16.11 36.70
CA ASP A 268 -25.70 -16.50 36.79
C ASP A 268 -26.45 -16.74 35.48
N GLY A 269 -26.42 -18.00 35.03
CA GLY A 269 -27.54 -18.65 34.36
C GLY A 269 -27.78 -18.28 32.89
N PHE A 270 -26.95 -18.81 32.00
CA PHE A 270 -27.31 -18.94 30.58
C PHE A 270 -27.92 -20.30 30.29
N TYR A 271 -29.04 -20.29 29.57
CA TYR A 271 -29.52 -21.44 28.82
C TYR A 271 -28.99 -21.30 27.39
N PHE A 272 -28.10 -22.19 26.96
CA PHE A 272 -27.80 -22.31 25.54
C PHE A 272 -29.08 -22.65 24.76
N PRO A 273 -29.24 -22.21 23.50
CA PRO A 273 -30.37 -22.60 22.65
C PRO A 273 -30.58 -24.13 22.54
N ASN A 274 -29.54 -24.90 22.88
CA ASN A 274 -29.51 -26.35 22.81
C ASN A 274 -29.81 -27.05 24.15
N GLY A 275 -30.26 -26.32 25.18
CA GLY A 275 -30.91 -26.89 26.37
C GLY A 275 -30.04 -27.71 27.33
N HIS A 276 -28.72 -27.79 27.14
CA HIS A 276 -27.84 -28.51 28.05
C HIS A 276 -27.16 -27.55 29.04
N PRO A 277 -27.40 -27.67 30.36
CA PRO A 277 -26.61 -26.97 31.36
C PRO A 277 -25.24 -27.63 31.46
N LYS A 278 -24.18 -26.86 31.21
CA LYS A 278 -22.82 -27.22 31.64
C LYS A 278 -22.50 -26.43 32.91
N ILE A 279 -22.16 -27.15 33.97
CA ILE A 279 -21.70 -26.57 35.23
C ILE A 279 -20.24 -26.18 35.04
N GLY A 280 -19.95 -24.88 34.97
CA GLY A 280 -18.59 -24.34 35.04
C GLY A 280 -18.17 -24.14 36.49
N ASN A 281 -16.91 -24.46 36.81
CA ASN A 281 -16.31 -24.13 38.10
C ASN A 281 -16.06 -22.62 38.19
N CYS A 282 -16.59 -21.98 39.24
CA CYS A 282 -16.23 -20.61 39.60
C CYS A 282 -14.89 -20.59 40.35
N ASP A 283 -13.83 -20.12 39.71
CA ASP A 283 -12.67 -19.60 40.44
C ASP A 283 -12.93 -18.13 40.79
N GLY A 284 -13.25 -17.84 42.05
CA GLY A 284 -13.23 -16.48 42.59
C GLY A 284 -14.51 -15.93 43.24
N CYS A 285 -15.32 -16.74 43.94
CA CYS A 285 -16.35 -16.21 44.84
C CYS A 285 -16.23 -16.80 46.24
N ASP A 286 -15.92 -15.94 47.22
CA ASP A 286 -15.78 -16.26 48.64
C ASP A 286 -17.15 -16.36 49.37
N CYS A 287 -18.20 -16.74 48.64
CA CYS A 287 -19.56 -16.83 49.16
C CYS A 287 -20.23 -18.12 48.67
N ASN A 288 -20.25 -19.13 49.54
CA ASN A 288 -21.12 -20.30 49.38
C ASN A 288 -22.59 -19.85 49.49
N VAL A 289 -23.30 -19.77 48.37
CA VAL A 289 -24.77 -19.80 48.38
C VAL A 289 -25.23 -20.93 47.45
N CYS A 290 -25.72 -22.00 48.07
CA CYS A 290 -26.34 -23.13 47.37
C CYS A 290 -27.86 -22.90 47.35
N PHE A 291 -28.44 -22.65 46.16
CA PHE A 291 -29.86 -22.33 45.99
C PHE A 291 -30.68 -23.53 45.50
N HIS A 292 -30.44 -24.74 46.02
CA HIS A 292 -31.39 -25.86 45.96
C HIS A 292 -31.04 -26.94 46.99
N CYS A 293 -31.37 -26.68 48.26
CA CYS A 293 -31.46 -27.73 49.28
C CYS A 293 -32.88 -27.74 49.83
N ASN A 294 -33.79 -28.39 49.09
CA ASN A 294 -34.98 -28.98 49.69
C ASN A 294 -34.66 -30.46 49.92
N ASP A 295 -34.80 -30.87 51.18
CA ASP A 295 -34.84 -32.21 51.73
C ASP A 295 -33.52 -33.03 51.85
N TYR A 296 -33.25 -33.40 53.12
CA TYR A 296 -32.24 -34.31 53.66
C TYR A 296 -30.81 -33.76 53.91
N TRP A 297 -30.58 -33.39 55.17
CA TRP A 297 -29.26 -33.24 55.79
C TRP A 297 -28.62 -34.61 56.03
N SER A 298 -27.69 -35.01 55.17
CA SER A 298 -26.54 -35.87 55.51
C SER A 298 -25.56 -35.83 54.34
N ASP A 299 -24.43 -35.14 54.53
CA ASP A 299 -23.17 -35.16 53.75
C ASP A 299 -22.60 -33.77 53.41
N CYS A 300 -22.54 -32.90 54.41
CA CYS A 300 -21.61 -31.76 54.37
C CYS A 300 -20.24 -32.23 54.87
N GLY A 301 -19.45 -32.82 53.98
CA GLY A 301 -18.06 -33.17 54.24
C GLY A 301 -17.20 -31.90 54.35
N ARG A 302 -16.74 -31.61 55.58
CA ARG A 302 -15.68 -30.68 56.01
C ARG A 302 -16.14 -29.42 56.76
N CYS A 303 -16.67 -29.61 57.96
CA CYS A 303 -16.42 -28.69 59.06
C CYS A 303 -15.13 -29.12 59.79
N ASN A 304 -14.13 -28.23 59.81
CA ASN A 304 -12.95 -28.34 60.67
C ASN A 304 -13.33 -27.99 62.10
N GLY A 305 -13.29 -28.96 63.01
CA GLY A 305 -13.52 -28.69 64.44
C GLY A 305 -13.40 -29.94 65.30
N ILE A 306 -12.20 -30.18 65.82
CA ILE A 306 -11.83 -30.73 67.15
C ILE A 306 -12.78 -31.82 67.71
N TYR A 307 -12.22 -33.03 67.89
CA TYR A 307 -12.78 -34.30 68.39
C TYR A 307 -13.35 -35.23 67.32
N CYS A 308 -12.47 -36.03 66.71
CA CYS A 308 -12.84 -37.27 66.04
C CYS A 308 -11.86 -38.38 66.48
N ASP A 309 -11.95 -38.74 67.75
CA ASP A 309 -11.39 -40.00 68.25
C ASP A 309 -12.55 -40.99 68.36
N GLN A 310 -12.33 -42.21 67.85
CA GLN A 310 -13.21 -43.39 67.88
C GLN A 310 -14.08 -43.65 66.63
N CYS A 311 -13.40 -44.07 65.56
CA CYS A 311 -13.92 -45.14 64.70
C CYS A 311 -12.92 -46.30 64.73
N TRP A 312 -13.16 -47.25 65.63
CA TRP A 312 -12.60 -48.60 65.56
C TRP A 312 -13.77 -49.59 65.56
N GLY A 313 -13.79 -50.45 64.53
CA GLY A 313 -14.38 -51.78 64.64
C GLY A 313 -15.74 -52.00 63.99
N MET A 314 -15.71 -52.60 62.80
CA MET A 314 -16.53 -53.76 62.39
C MET A 314 -17.53 -54.28 63.44
N THR A 315 -18.83 -54.08 63.27
CA THR A 315 -19.84 -54.99 62.69
C THR A 315 -21.23 -54.36 62.81
#